data_AF-A0A6P7YCG0-F1
#
_entry.id   AF-A0A6P7YCG0-F1
#
_cell.length_a   1.000
_cell.length_b   1.000
_cell.length_c   1.000
_cell.angle_alpha   90.00
_cell.angle_beta   90.00
_cell.angle_gamma   90.00
#
_symmetry.space_group_name_H-M   'P 1'
#
loop_
_entity.id
_entity.type
_entity.pdbx_description
1 polymer ?
#
loop_
_entity_poly.entity_id
_entity_poly.type
_entity_poly.pdbx_seq_one_letter_code
_entity_poly.pdbx_strand_id
1 'polypeptide(L)'
;MRPLTEDETRALFEKLSKYIGENIKLLVDRPDGTYCFRLHNERVYYVSEKILKLATSIARDKLVSLGTCFGKFTKTQKFRLHVTALDYLAPYAKYKVWVKPGSEQSFLYGNHVLKSGLGRITENTNQYQGVVVYSMSDVPLGFGVAAKSTQECRKMDPMAIVVFHQADIGEYVRHEETLT
;
A
#
# COMPACT_ATOMS: atom_id res chain seq x y z
N MET A 1 16.53 8.97 13.16
CA MET A 1 15.86 7.82 12.51
C MET A 1 16.73 6.59 12.68
N ARG A 2 16.17 5.43 13.05
CA ARG A 2 16.95 4.19 13.26
C ARG A 2 16.74 3.18 12.12
N PRO A 3 17.68 2.25 11.88
CA PRO A 3 17.40 1.08 11.04
C PRO A 3 16.31 0.20 11.68
N LEU A 4 15.60 -0.55 10.84
CA LEU A 4 14.65 -1.56 11.29
C LEU A 4 15.42 -2.76 11.87
N THR A 5 14.85 -3.42 12.86
CA THR A 5 15.36 -4.73 13.32
C THR A 5 15.04 -5.82 12.30
N GLU A 6 15.63 -7.00 12.43
CA GLU A 6 15.35 -8.13 11.53
C GLU A 6 13.87 -8.52 11.56
N ASP A 7 13.26 -8.54 12.74
CA ASP A 7 11.84 -8.85 12.92
C ASP A 7 10.92 -7.82 12.26
N GLU A 8 11.20 -6.53 12.46
CA GLU A 8 10.45 -5.44 11.84
C GLU A 8 10.59 -5.48 10.31
N THR A 9 11.81 -5.76 9.84
CA THR A 9 12.12 -5.88 8.41
C THR A 9 11.34 -7.02 7.78
N ARG A 10 11.30 -8.19 8.44
CA ARG A 10 10.50 -9.34 8.03
C ARG A 10 9.00 -9.00 8.00
N ALA A 11 8.47 -8.40 9.04
CA ALA A 11 7.05 -8.04 9.12
C ALA A 11 6.64 -7.02 8.03
N LEU A 12 7.52 -6.05 7.74
CA LEU A 12 7.34 -5.11 6.63
C LEU A 12 7.32 -5.85 5.29
N PHE A 13 8.33 -6.66 5.00
CA PHE A 13 8.45 -7.36 3.72
C PHE A 13 7.35 -8.40 3.50
N GLU A 14 6.91 -9.10 4.54
CA GLU A 14 5.74 -9.99 4.48
C GLU A 14 4.45 -9.25 4.12
N LYS A 15 4.30 -7.98 4.55
CA LYS A 15 3.14 -7.17 4.18
C LYS A 15 3.25 -6.65 2.75
N LEU A 16 4.44 -6.23 2.30
CA LEU A 16 4.67 -5.72 0.95
C LEU A 16 4.59 -6.84 -0.10
N SER A 17 5.12 -8.03 0.20
CA SER A 17 5.10 -9.19 -0.70
C SER A 17 3.68 -9.62 -1.07
N LYS A 18 2.68 -9.35 -0.21
CA LYS A 18 1.26 -9.57 -0.50
C LYS A 18 0.72 -8.73 -1.67
N TYR A 19 1.36 -7.62 -2.00
CA TYR A 19 0.93 -6.74 -3.11
C TYR A 19 1.86 -6.84 -4.33
N ILE A 20 3.18 -6.81 -4.10
CA ILE A 20 4.19 -6.76 -5.17
C ILE A 20 4.96 -8.07 -5.38
N GLY A 21 4.76 -9.08 -4.53
CA GLY A 21 5.45 -10.36 -4.65
C GLY A 21 6.97 -10.22 -4.50
N GLU A 22 7.71 -10.78 -5.45
CA GLU A 22 9.19 -10.79 -5.47
C GLU A 22 9.81 -9.48 -5.98
N ASN A 23 8.98 -8.55 -6.48
CA ASN A 23 9.43 -7.26 -7.05
C ASN A 23 9.95 -6.27 -6.00
N ILE A 24 10.03 -6.66 -4.72
CA ILE A 24 10.56 -5.84 -3.63
C ILE A 24 11.99 -5.36 -3.91
N LYS A 25 12.80 -6.17 -4.60
CA LYS A 25 14.18 -5.79 -4.96
C LYS A 25 14.24 -4.52 -5.81
N LEU A 26 13.24 -4.30 -6.67
CA LEU A 26 13.14 -3.11 -7.52
C LEU A 26 12.86 -1.82 -6.73
N LEU A 27 12.35 -1.95 -5.49
CA LEU A 27 12.20 -0.81 -4.59
C LEU A 27 13.53 -0.45 -3.92
N VAL A 28 14.41 -1.41 -3.66
CA VAL A 28 15.69 -1.15 -2.98
C VAL A 28 16.72 -0.68 -4.00
N ASP A 29 16.83 -1.39 -5.12
CA ASP A 29 17.81 -1.15 -6.16
C ASP A 29 17.16 -0.40 -7.33
N ARG A 30 17.11 0.92 -7.20
CA ARG A 30 16.67 1.82 -8.27
C ARG A 30 17.85 2.28 -9.11
N PRO A 31 17.65 2.60 -10.40
CA PRO A 31 18.70 3.16 -11.26
C PRO A 31 19.28 4.47 -10.69
N ASP A 32 18.48 5.23 -9.95
CA ASP A 32 18.87 6.52 -9.35
C ASP A 32 19.77 6.37 -8.09
N GLY A 33 19.87 5.15 -7.57
CA GLY A 33 20.64 4.78 -6.38
C GLY A 33 19.88 3.86 -5.43
N THR A 34 20.55 3.46 -4.35
CA THR A 34 20.00 2.57 -3.33
C THR A 34 19.06 3.31 -2.39
N TYR A 35 17.91 2.70 -2.13
CA TYR A 35 16.92 3.16 -1.15
C TYR A 35 16.85 2.23 0.05
N CYS A 36 16.54 2.81 1.21
CA CYS A 36 16.49 2.09 2.47
C CYS A 36 15.22 2.46 3.25
N PHE A 37 14.82 1.54 4.13
CA PHE A 37 13.75 1.77 5.10
C PHE A 37 14.33 2.22 6.45
N ARG A 38 13.70 3.22 7.06
CA ARG A 38 14.08 3.74 8.37
C ARG A 38 12.86 3.92 9.25
N LEU A 39 13.02 3.61 10.53
CA LEU A 39 11.97 3.76 11.53
C LEU A 39 12.16 5.07 12.30
N HIS A 40 11.06 5.82 12.41
CA HIS A 40 10.96 7.03 13.20
C HIS A 40 9.57 7.14 13.80
N ASN A 41 9.48 7.27 15.13
CA ASN A 41 8.21 7.36 15.86
C ASN A 41 7.19 6.29 15.43
N GLU A 42 7.62 5.01 15.42
CA GLU A 42 6.84 3.83 15.00
C GLU A 42 6.40 3.80 13.52
N ARG A 43 6.74 4.84 12.74
CA ARG A 43 6.50 4.93 11.31
C ARG A 43 7.73 4.53 10.51
N VAL A 44 7.50 3.83 9.40
CA VAL A 44 8.53 3.39 8.47
C VAL A 44 8.55 4.34 7.28
N TYR A 45 9.72 4.91 7.04
CA TYR A 45 9.99 5.83 5.94
C TYR A 45 10.89 5.16 4.91
N TYR A 46 10.58 5.38 3.64
CA TYR A 46 11.37 4.97 2.49
C TYR A 46 12.13 6.18 1.96
N VAL A 47 13.46 6.08 1.94
CA VAL A 47 14.35 7.20 1.63
C VAL A 47 15.62 6.72 0.92
N SER A 48 16.19 7.56 0.06
CA SER A 48 17.47 7.28 -0.56
C SER A 48 18.62 7.33 0.45
N GLU A 49 19.62 6.47 0.30
CA GLU A 49 20.78 6.46 1.19
C GLU A 49 21.57 7.78 1.15
N LYS A 50 21.56 8.46 -0.01
CA LYS A 50 22.19 9.77 -0.19
C LYS A 50 21.57 10.82 0.75
N ILE A 51 20.23 10.90 0.80
CA ILE A 51 19.51 11.82 1.68
C ILE A 51 19.69 11.43 3.14
N LEU A 52 19.70 10.13 3.44
CA LEU A 52 19.91 9.65 4.80
C LEU A 52 21.25 10.10 5.39
N LYS A 53 22.33 10.06 4.60
CA LYS A 53 23.66 10.53 5.03
C LYS A 53 23.69 12.02 5.35
N LEU A 54 22.84 12.83 4.72
CA LEU A 54 22.70 14.25 5.02
C LEU A 54 21.83 14.47 6.26
N ALA A 55 20.80 13.65 6.44
CA ALA A 55 19.86 13.74 7.55
C ALA A 55 20.48 13.42 8.92
N THR A 56 21.66 12.78 8.97
CA THR A 56 22.40 12.55 10.23
C THR A 56 22.87 13.84 10.90
N SER A 57 22.96 14.95 10.15
CA SER A 57 23.30 16.28 10.69
C SER A 57 22.16 16.93 11.48
N ILE A 58 20.93 16.39 11.39
CA ILE A 58 19.74 16.95 12.03
C ILE A 58 19.40 16.13 13.28
N ALA A 59 19.20 16.81 14.41
CA ALA A 59 18.79 16.18 15.66
C ALA A 59 17.45 15.46 15.51
N ARG A 60 17.31 14.29 16.15
CA ARG A 60 16.12 13.43 16.06
C ARG A 60 14.83 14.17 16.42
N ASP A 61 14.86 14.99 17.46
CA ASP A 61 13.66 15.68 17.97
C ASP A 61 13.19 16.80 17.03
N LYS A 62 14.08 17.30 16.15
CA LYS A 62 13.77 18.31 15.14
C LYS A 62 13.36 17.70 13.79
N LEU A 63 13.50 16.38 13.63
CA LEU A 63 13.26 15.69 12.38
C LEU A 63 11.81 15.18 12.35
N VAL A 64 10.94 15.89 11.62
CA VAL A 64 9.51 15.55 11.52
C VAL A 64 9.32 14.32 10.62
N SER A 65 9.71 14.42 9.35
CA SER A 65 9.60 13.36 8.35
C SER A 65 10.78 13.41 7.36
N LEU A 66 11.14 12.26 6.80
CA LEU A 66 12.20 12.17 5.78
C LEU A 66 11.82 11.11 4.75
N GLY A 67 11.67 11.52 3.48
CA GLY A 67 11.20 10.64 2.42
C GLY A 67 9.71 10.32 2.55
N THR A 68 9.31 9.14 2.09
CA THR A 68 7.89 8.75 2.03
C THR A 68 7.53 7.79 3.13
N CYS A 69 6.48 8.08 3.90
CA CYS A 69 5.95 7.15 4.90
C CYS A 69 5.32 5.95 4.18
N PHE A 70 5.76 4.72 4.46
CA PHE A 70 5.10 3.52 3.93
C PHE A 70 4.01 3.00 4.87
N GLY A 71 4.07 3.37 6.15
CA GLY A 71 3.12 2.90 7.15
C GLY A 71 3.70 2.95 8.54
N LYS A 72 3.01 2.30 9.48
CA LYS A 72 3.40 2.25 10.89
C LYS A 72 3.25 0.86 11.49
N PHE A 73 4.05 0.59 12.51
CA PHE A 73 3.83 -0.57 13.37
C PHE A 73 2.70 -0.27 14.35
N THR A 74 1.82 -1.24 14.53
CA THR A 74 0.82 -1.21 15.62
C THR A 74 1.47 -1.64 16.92
N LYS A 75 0.81 -1.36 18.06
CA LYS A 75 1.20 -1.89 19.38
C LYS A 75 1.33 -3.42 19.41
N THR A 76 0.63 -4.11 18.51
CA THR A 76 0.69 -5.57 18.31
C THR A 76 1.79 -6.02 17.35
N GLN A 77 2.76 -5.15 17.02
CA GLN A 77 3.88 -5.43 16.12
C GLN A 77 3.46 -5.82 14.69
N LYS A 78 2.24 -5.47 14.27
CA LYS A 78 1.79 -5.67 12.89
C LYS A 78 2.05 -4.42 12.08
N PHE A 79 2.56 -4.59 10.86
CA PHE A 79 2.76 -3.47 9.96
C PHE A 79 1.45 -3.08 9.25
N ARG A 80 0.99 -1.84 9.49
CA ARG A 80 -0.13 -1.23 8.78
C ARG A 80 0.41 -0.36 7.66
N LEU A 81 0.15 -0.77 6.43
CA LEU A 81 0.51 -0.03 5.21
C LEU A 81 -0.39 1.21 5.09
N HIS A 82 0.20 2.36 4.76
CA HIS A 82 -0.52 3.61 4.47
C HIS A 82 -0.66 3.82 2.96
N VAL A 83 -1.64 4.63 2.55
CA VAL A 83 -1.85 4.95 1.13
C VAL A 83 -0.68 5.70 0.49
N THR A 84 0.14 6.40 1.27
CA THR A 84 1.36 7.07 0.81
C THR A 84 2.37 6.14 0.11
N ALA A 85 2.29 4.83 0.34
CA ALA A 85 3.11 3.85 -0.37
C ALA A 85 2.58 3.51 -1.78
N LEU A 86 1.39 3.97 -2.15
CA LEU A 86 0.68 3.56 -3.36
C LEU A 86 1.48 3.85 -4.63
N ASP A 87 2.05 5.04 -4.77
CA ASP A 87 2.79 5.42 -5.98
C ASP A 87 4.01 4.55 -6.24
N TYR A 88 4.64 4.06 -5.16
CA TYR A 88 5.79 3.16 -5.25
C TYR A 88 5.38 1.72 -5.50
N LEU A 89 4.25 1.27 -4.95
CA LEU A 89 3.80 -0.12 -5.03
C LEU A 89 2.96 -0.41 -6.26
N ALA A 90 2.16 0.55 -6.73
CA ALA A 90 1.22 0.40 -7.83
C ALA A 90 1.89 -0.08 -9.14
N PRO A 91 3.07 0.43 -9.56
CA PRO A 91 3.74 -0.02 -10.78
C PRO A 91 4.16 -1.49 -10.72
N TYR A 92 4.56 -1.97 -9.53
CA TYR A 92 5.09 -3.32 -9.34
C TYR A 92 4.04 -4.34 -8.87
N ALA A 93 2.80 -3.90 -8.66
CA ALA A 93 1.72 -4.76 -8.19
C ALA A 93 1.30 -5.77 -9.25
N LYS A 94 1.36 -7.06 -8.88
CA LYS A 94 0.99 -8.17 -9.77
C LYS A 94 -0.52 -8.28 -9.94
N TYR A 95 -1.27 -8.14 -8.84
CA TYR A 95 -2.72 -8.28 -8.83
C TYR A 95 -3.38 -6.92 -8.70
N LYS A 96 -4.24 -6.61 -9.68
CA LYS A 96 -4.90 -5.32 -9.83
C LYS A 96 -6.39 -5.53 -10.01
N VAL A 97 -7.17 -4.57 -9.53
CA VAL A 97 -8.63 -4.53 -9.67
C VAL A 97 -9.03 -3.15 -10.17
N TRP A 98 -9.81 -3.10 -11.25
CA TRP A 98 -10.37 -1.87 -11.79
C TRP A 98 -11.81 -1.73 -11.37
N VAL A 99 -12.15 -0.56 -10.84
CA VAL A 99 -13.46 -0.22 -10.29
C VAL A 99 -14.17 0.73 -11.23
N LYS A 100 -15.47 0.49 -11.45
CA LYS A 100 -16.33 1.36 -12.26
C LYS A 100 -16.53 2.72 -11.58
N PRO A 101 -16.80 3.80 -12.34
CA PRO A 101 -16.97 5.15 -11.79
C PRO A 101 -18.00 5.24 -10.63
N GLY A 102 -19.12 4.51 -10.72
CA GLY A 102 -20.14 4.50 -9.66
C GLY A 102 -19.68 3.90 -8.32
N SER A 103 -18.62 3.10 -8.32
CA SER A 103 -18.05 2.50 -7.10
C SER A 103 -16.70 3.11 -6.71
N GLU A 104 -16.10 3.92 -7.58
CA GLU A 104 -14.87 4.66 -7.30
C GLU A 104 -15.07 5.62 -6.13
N GLN A 105 -16.11 6.46 -6.18
CA GLN A 105 -16.44 7.37 -5.08
C GLN A 105 -16.72 6.61 -3.77
N SER A 106 -17.42 5.47 -3.85
CA SER A 106 -17.70 4.63 -2.69
C SER A 106 -16.41 4.10 -2.04
N PHE A 107 -15.45 3.65 -2.86
CA PHE A 107 -14.14 3.19 -2.40
C PHE A 107 -13.30 4.32 -1.78
N LEU A 108 -13.31 5.51 -2.38
CA LEU A 108 -12.65 6.72 -1.85
C LEU A 108 -13.28 7.24 -0.54
N TYR A 109 -14.47 6.77 -0.20
CA TYR A 109 -15.08 6.98 1.12
C TYR A 109 -14.82 5.82 2.09
N GLY A 110 -13.89 4.91 1.78
CA GLY A 110 -13.50 3.82 2.68
C GLY A 110 -14.41 2.59 2.64
N ASN A 111 -15.31 2.49 1.66
CA ASN A 111 -16.19 1.33 1.52
C ASN A 111 -15.52 0.20 0.72
N HIS A 112 -16.02 -1.01 0.92
CA HIS A 112 -15.62 -2.18 0.16
C HIS A 112 -16.14 -2.13 -1.28
N VAL A 113 -15.44 -2.81 -2.20
CA VAL A 113 -15.88 -2.91 -3.59
C VAL A 113 -16.87 -4.07 -3.71
N LEU A 114 -18.06 -3.76 -4.20
CA LEU A 114 -19.09 -4.74 -4.54
C LEU A 114 -18.89 -5.29 -5.94
N LYS A 115 -19.46 -6.47 -6.21
CA LYS A 115 -19.38 -7.12 -7.52
C LYS A 115 -19.96 -6.25 -8.64
N SER A 116 -21.03 -5.50 -8.38
CA SER A 116 -21.63 -4.53 -9.32
C SER A 116 -20.61 -3.48 -9.80
N GLY A 117 -19.74 -3.04 -8.89
CA GLY A 117 -18.67 -2.07 -9.09
C GLY A 117 -17.39 -2.63 -9.72
N LEU A 118 -17.26 -3.95 -9.82
CA LEU A 118 -16.09 -4.58 -10.41
C LEU A 118 -16.08 -4.40 -11.93
N GLY A 119 -15.07 -3.71 -12.45
CA GLY A 119 -14.81 -3.57 -13.88
C GLY A 119 -13.94 -4.72 -14.40
N ARG A 120 -12.70 -4.80 -13.91
CA ARG A 120 -11.71 -5.82 -14.30
C ARG A 120 -10.96 -6.32 -13.08
N ILE A 121 -10.53 -7.57 -13.09
CA ILE A 121 -9.65 -8.17 -12.07
C ILE A 121 -8.56 -8.96 -12.78
N THR A 122 -7.33 -8.91 -12.28
CA THR A 122 -6.24 -9.75 -12.80
C THR A 122 -6.60 -11.23 -12.69
N GLU A 123 -6.26 -12.02 -13.71
CA GLU A 123 -6.45 -13.47 -13.68
C GLU A 123 -5.59 -14.13 -12.60
N ASN A 124 -6.02 -15.30 -12.12
CA ASN A 124 -5.35 -16.06 -11.06
C ASN A 124 -5.16 -15.27 -9.75
N THR A 125 -6.06 -14.31 -9.46
CA THR A 125 -6.11 -13.68 -8.14
C THR A 125 -6.75 -14.67 -7.17
N ASN A 126 -5.98 -15.09 -6.17
CA ASN A 126 -6.44 -15.98 -5.11
C ASN A 126 -7.32 -15.24 -4.11
N GLN A 127 -8.13 -16.01 -3.37
CA GLN A 127 -8.85 -15.47 -2.23
C GLN A 127 -7.86 -14.91 -1.19
N TYR A 128 -8.18 -13.76 -0.61
CA TYR A 128 -7.37 -13.02 0.35
C TYR A 128 -6.01 -12.52 -0.15
N GLN A 129 -5.83 -12.48 -1.47
CA GLN A 129 -4.66 -11.87 -2.09
C GLN A 129 -4.72 -10.34 -1.94
N GLY A 130 -3.57 -9.72 -1.65
CA GLY A 130 -3.43 -8.27 -1.69
C GLY A 130 -3.53 -7.77 -3.13
N VAL A 131 -4.41 -6.80 -3.37
CA VAL A 131 -4.66 -6.20 -4.68
C VAL A 131 -4.50 -4.68 -4.61
N VAL A 132 -4.00 -4.09 -5.68
CA VAL A 132 -4.05 -2.63 -5.85
C VAL A 132 -5.31 -2.28 -6.64
N VAL A 133 -6.06 -1.32 -6.11
CA VAL A 133 -7.32 -0.87 -6.69
C VAL A 133 -7.05 0.31 -7.62
N TYR A 134 -7.61 0.27 -8.81
CA TYR A 134 -7.48 1.25 -9.87
C TYR A 134 -8.86 1.74 -10.31
N SER A 135 -8.92 2.97 -10.83
CA SER A 135 -10.06 3.46 -11.60
C SER A 135 -10.06 2.83 -13.00
N MET A 136 -11.15 2.98 -13.75
CA MET A 136 -11.20 2.58 -15.17
C MET A 136 -10.23 3.37 -16.07
N SER A 137 -9.67 4.48 -15.60
CA SER A 137 -8.69 5.32 -16.29
C SER A 137 -7.23 4.98 -15.92
N ASP A 138 -6.98 3.80 -15.34
CA ASP A 138 -5.65 3.36 -14.90
C ASP A 138 -5.00 4.25 -13.83
N VAL A 139 -5.81 4.97 -13.05
CA VAL A 139 -5.34 5.75 -11.89
C VAL A 139 -5.38 4.87 -10.64
N PRO A 140 -4.27 4.72 -9.88
CA PRO A 140 -4.27 3.94 -8.65
C PRO A 140 -5.06 4.68 -7.56
N LEU A 141 -6.03 3.99 -6.95
CA LEU A 141 -6.94 4.52 -5.94
C LEU A 141 -6.59 4.09 -4.52
N GLY A 142 -5.95 2.93 -4.36
CA GLY A 142 -5.62 2.42 -3.03
C GLY A 142 -5.27 0.93 -2.98
N PHE A 143 -5.30 0.40 -1.77
CA PHE A 143 -5.02 -1.00 -1.46
C PHE A 143 -6.30 -1.72 -1.04
N GLY A 144 -6.39 -2.98 -1.44
CA GLY A 144 -7.45 -3.87 -1.01
C GLY A 144 -7.00 -5.32 -0.87
N VAL A 145 -7.91 -6.15 -0.39
CA VAL A 145 -7.73 -7.60 -0.31
C VAL A 145 -8.88 -8.27 -1.05
N ALA A 146 -8.57 -9.15 -1.99
CA ALA A 146 -9.59 -9.89 -2.73
C ALA A 146 -10.41 -10.76 -1.78
N ALA A 147 -11.72 -10.58 -1.74
CA ALA A 147 -12.61 -11.34 -0.87
C ALA A 147 -12.81 -12.78 -1.34
N LYS A 148 -12.65 -13.00 -2.66
CA LYS A 148 -12.88 -14.25 -3.39
C LYS A 148 -11.88 -14.39 -4.54
N SER A 149 -11.74 -15.61 -5.06
CA SER A 149 -10.87 -15.85 -6.21
C SER A 149 -11.44 -15.24 -7.50
N THR A 150 -10.60 -15.04 -8.53
CA THR A 150 -11.06 -14.52 -9.83
C THR A 150 -12.24 -15.31 -10.41
N GLN A 151 -12.22 -16.64 -10.29
CA GLN A 151 -13.26 -17.51 -10.83
C GLN A 151 -14.57 -17.38 -10.06
N GLU A 152 -14.50 -17.30 -8.73
CA GLU A 152 -15.67 -17.09 -7.87
C GLU A 152 -16.28 -15.71 -8.08
N CYS A 153 -15.44 -14.67 -8.19
CA CYS A 153 -15.87 -13.29 -8.50
C CYS A 153 -16.72 -13.18 -9.77
N ARG A 154 -16.68 -14.15 -10.70
CA ARG A 154 -17.55 -14.14 -11.89
C ARG A 154 -18.97 -14.65 -11.62
N LYS A 155 -19.16 -15.49 -10.59
CA LYS A 155 -20.42 -16.17 -10.26
C LYS A 155 -21.18 -15.51 -9.11
N MET A 156 -20.60 -14.49 -8.48
CA MET A 156 -21.15 -13.83 -7.31
C MET A 156 -22.34 -12.93 -7.63
N ASP A 157 -23.23 -12.77 -6.63
CA ASP A 157 -24.28 -11.78 -6.64
C ASP A 157 -23.72 -10.35 -6.78
N PRO A 158 -24.38 -9.43 -7.51
CA PRO A 158 -23.93 -8.05 -7.68
C PRO A 158 -23.69 -7.28 -6.37
N MET A 159 -24.39 -7.63 -5.29
CA MET A 159 -24.25 -6.98 -3.97
C MET A 159 -23.19 -7.63 -3.09
N ALA A 160 -22.58 -8.73 -3.53
CA ALA A 160 -21.54 -9.39 -2.77
C ALA A 160 -20.21 -8.62 -2.84
N ILE A 161 -19.47 -8.59 -1.74
CA ILE A 161 -18.17 -7.94 -1.64
C ILE A 161 -17.12 -8.75 -2.41
N VAL A 162 -16.40 -8.10 -3.31
CA VAL A 162 -15.31 -8.71 -4.09
C VAL A 162 -13.93 -8.24 -3.63
N VAL A 163 -13.82 -7.03 -3.08
CA VAL A 163 -12.57 -6.50 -2.52
C VAL A 163 -12.85 -5.83 -1.19
N PHE A 164 -12.17 -6.29 -0.15
CA PHE A 164 -12.11 -5.60 1.13
C PHE A 164 -11.18 -4.40 1.01
N HIS A 165 -11.70 -3.24 1.38
CA HIS A 165 -10.93 -2.01 1.49
C HIS A 165 -9.83 -2.14 2.55
N GLN A 166 -8.66 -1.55 2.31
CA GLN A 166 -7.57 -1.46 3.28
C GLN A 166 -7.07 -0.03 3.47
N ALA A 167 -6.86 0.70 2.37
CA ALA A 167 -6.49 2.11 2.37
C ALA A 167 -6.83 2.72 1.01
N ASP A 168 -7.18 3.99 0.97
CA ASP A 168 -7.54 4.72 -0.25
C ASP A 168 -7.01 6.15 -0.24
N ILE A 169 -6.86 6.76 -1.42
CA ILE A 169 -6.31 8.12 -1.56
C ILE A 169 -7.22 9.21 -0.98
N GLY A 170 -8.51 8.91 -0.76
CA GLY A 170 -9.40 9.79 -0.03
C GLY A 170 -9.00 9.97 1.44
N GLU A 171 -8.11 9.12 1.98
CA GLU A 171 -7.49 9.33 3.31
C GLU A 171 -6.67 10.62 3.38
N TYR A 172 -6.11 11.12 2.27
CA TYR A 172 -5.39 12.40 2.27
C TYR A 172 -6.27 13.58 2.69
N VAL A 173 -7.56 13.53 2.36
CA VAL A 173 -8.52 14.59 2.71
C VAL A 173 -9.18 14.32 4.06
N ARG A 174 -9.36 13.04 4.44
CA ARG A 174 -10.13 12.65 5.63
C ARG A 174 -9.27 12.46 6.88
N HIS A 175 -8.00 12.09 6.72
CA HIS A 175 -7.14 11.58 7.78
C HIS A 175 -5.70 12.11 7.70
N GLU A 176 -5.53 13.33 7.22
CA GLU A 176 -4.23 14.01 7.02
C GLU A 176 -3.29 13.86 8.24
N GLU A 177 -3.79 14.14 9.45
CA GLU A 177 -3.02 14.07 10.70
C GLU A 177 -2.42 12.68 10.99
N THR A 178 -3.04 11.62 10.49
CA THR A 178 -2.57 10.25 10.75
C THR A 178 -1.52 9.79 9.73
N LEU A 179 -1.43 10.46 8.58
CA LEU A 179 -0.56 10.14 7.46
C LEU A 179 0.82 10.81 7.57
N THR A 180 0.90 12.04 8.09
CA THR A 180 2.14 12.80 8.37
C THR A 180 2.56 12.73 9.81
#